data_AF-A0A1H9XFD2-F1
#
_entry.id   AF-A0A1H9XFD2-F1
#
_cell.length_a   1.000
_cell.length_b   1.000
_cell.length_c   1.000
_cell.angle_alpha   90.00
_cell.angle_beta   90.00
_cell.angle_gamma   90.00
#
_symmetry.space_group_name_H-M   'P 1'
#
loop_
_entity.id
_entity.type
_entity.pdbx_description
1 polymer ?
#
loop_
_entity_poly.entity_id
_entity_poly.type
_entity_poly.pdbx_seq_one_letter_code
_entity_poly.pdbx_strand_id
1 'polypeptide(L)'
;MGLAHFKQVAEVLKTFEFTEERGNSYIQKEPIGVSGMITPWNFPTNQISTKLASALAAGSTLVVKPASQTPFAAISNCTPEVFPHHHRLKIICIFNHNKTPQKLDFDSNFWGALHHFE
;
A
#
# COMPACT_ATOMS: atom_id res chain seq x y z
N MET A 1 -2.45 -7.85 -15.72
CA MET A 1 -1.65 -8.32 -14.57
C MET A 1 -2.05 -7.63 -13.27
N GLY A 2 -1.96 -6.30 -13.13
CA GLY A 2 -2.29 -5.60 -11.86
C GLY A 2 -3.69 -5.88 -11.29
N LEU A 3 -4.75 -5.77 -12.12
CA LEU A 3 -6.14 -6.04 -11.71
C LEU A 3 -6.38 -7.46 -11.18
N ALA A 4 -5.59 -8.45 -11.63
CA ALA A 4 -5.75 -9.83 -11.19
C ALA A 4 -5.49 -9.96 -9.68
N HIS A 5 -4.51 -9.22 -9.13
CA HIS A 5 -4.23 -9.20 -7.70
C HIS A 5 -5.41 -8.65 -6.91
N PHE A 6 -6.02 -7.55 -7.37
CA PHE A 6 -7.20 -6.98 -6.74
C PHE A 6 -8.39 -7.95 -6.77
N LYS A 7 -8.65 -8.59 -7.90
CA LYS A 7 -9.71 -9.61 -8.00
C LYS A 7 -9.47 -10.77 -7.07
N GLN A 8 -8.26 -11.33 -7.05
CA GLN A 8 -7.91 -12.45 -6.19
C GLN A 8 -8.08 -12.09 -4.72
N VAL A 9 -7.59 -10.93 -4.31
CA VAL A 9 -7.73 -10.44 -2.94
C VAL A 9 -9.21 -10.22 -2.58
N ALA A 10 -10.01 -9.65 -3.48
CA ALA A 10 -11.44 -9.48 -3.28
C ALA A 10 -12.17 -10.83 -3.12
N GLU A 11 -11.78 -11.87 -3.86
CA GLU A 11 -12.33 -13.22 -3.69
C GLU A 11 -11.94 -13.83 -2.34
N VAL A 12 -10.67 -13.69 -1.92
CA VAL A 12 -10.20 -14.18 -0.62
C VAL A 12 -10.91 -13.48 0.53
N LEU A 13 -11.12 -12.16 0.43
CA LEU A 13 -11.79 -11.37 1.46
C LEU A 13 -13.22 -11.83 1.75
N LYS A 14 -13.91 -12.48 0.81
CA LYS A 14 -15.28 -12.98 1.03
C LYS A 14 -15.33 -14.08 2.07
N THR A 15 -14.25 -14.83 2.26
CA THR A 15 -14.17 -15.98 3.17
C THR A 15 -13.13 -15.79 4.26
N PHE A 16 -12.41 -14.67 4.28
CA PHE A 16 -11.36 -14.41 5.26
C PHE A 16 -11.94 -14.07 6.63
N GLU A 17 -11.63 -14.87 7.64
CA GLU A 17 -12.03 -14.61 9.02
C GLU A 17 -10.99 -13.73 9.72
N PHE A 18 -11.43 -12.52 10.09
CA PHE A 18 -10.63 -11.58 10.88
C PHE A 18 -10.60 -11.93 12.37
N THR A 19 -11.43 -12.88 12.81
CA THR A 19 -11.59 -13.24 14.22
C THR A 19 -11.58 -14.75 14.36
N GLU A 20 -10.81 -15.27 15.31
CA GLU A 20 -10.68 -16.71 15.55
C GLU A 20 -10.74 -16.98 17.05
N GLU A 21 -11.52 -17.99 17.45
CA GLU A 21 -11.53 -18.50 18.82
C GLU A 21 -10.59 -19.71 18.92
N ARG A 22 -9.62 -19.63 19.84
CA ARG A 22 -8.62 -20.66 20.05
C ARG A 22 -8.60 -21.10 21.51
N GLY A 23 -9.29 -22.19 21.80
CA GLY A 23 -9.44 -22.69 23.16
C GLY A 23 -10.27 -21.73 24.00
N ASN A 24 -9.64 -21.06 24.96
CA ASN A 24 -10.29 -20.05 25.83
C ASN A 24 -9.78 -18.63 25.52
N SER A 25 -9.41 -18.35 24.27
CA SER A 25 -8.82 -17.08 23.83
C SER A 25 -9.42 -16.63 22.50
N TYR A 26 -9.63 -15.32 22.36
CA TYR A 26 -10.15 -14.68 21.16
C TYR A 26 -9.04 -13.91 20.46
N ILE A 27 -8.84 -14.16 19.17
CA ILE A 27 -7.80 -13.55 18.35
C ILE A 27 -8.48 -12.66 17.30
N GLN A 28 -8.15 -11.37 17.29
CA GLN A 28 -8.65 -10.40 16.31
C GLN A 28 -7.49 -9.90 15.44
N LYS A 29 -7.67 -9.95 14.12
CA LYS A 29 -6.70 -9.50 13.11
C LYS A 29 -7.07 -8.07 12.71
N GLU A 30 -6.24 -7.12 13.12
CA GLU A 30 -6.45 -5.69 12.85
C GLU A 30 -5.42 -5.15 11.85
N PRO A 31 -5.75 -4.08 11.11
CA PRO A 31 -4.77 -3.38 10.30
C PRO A 31 -3.62 -2.85 11.17
N ILE A 32 -2.42 -2.88 10.61
CA ILE A 32 -1.23 -2.31 11.28
C ILE A 32 -1.26 -0.77 11.31
N GLY A 33 -2.13 -0.14 10.53
CA GLY A 33 -2.21 1.31 10.39
C GLY A 33 -1.54 1.78 9.10
N VAL A 34 -0.47 2.58 9.21
CA VAL A 34 0.27 3.11 8.05
C VAL A 34 1.48 2.24 7.74
N SER A 35 1.64 1.85 6.48
CA SER A 35 2.76 1.04 6.01
C SER A 35 3.53 1.70 4.87
N GLY A 36 4.86 1.53 4.89
CA GLY A 36 5.77 1.95 3.83
C GLY A 36 5.98 0.87 2.78
N MET A 37 5.94 1.26 1.52
CA MET A 37 6.15 0.36 0.39
C MET A 37 7.21 0.90 -0.56
N ILE A 38 8.28 0.12 -0.73
CA ILE A 38 9.31 0.34 -1.75
C ILE A 38 9.14 -0.71 -2.84
N THR A 39 9.06 -0.30 -4.11
CA THR A 39 8.84 -1.22 -5.24
C THR A 39 9.94 -1.15 -6.29
N PRO A 40 10.46 -2.31 -6.78
CA PRO A 40 11.52 -2.35 -7.78
C PRO A 40 11.02 -2.02 -9.20
N TRP A 41 11.96 -1.86 -10.14
CA TRP A 41 11.70 -1.41 -11.51
C TRP A 41 11.30 -2.51 -12.50
N ASN A 42 11.47 -3.79 -12.17
CA ASN A 42 11.30 -4.91 -13.12
C ASN A 42 9.84 -5.21 -13.47
N PHE A 43 8.93 -5.14 -12.50
CA PHE A 43 7.48 -5.30 -12.71
C PHE A 43 6.71 -4.24 -11.91
N PRO A 44 6.87 -2.96 -12.22
CA PRO A 44 6.54 -1.87 -11.31
C PRO A 44 5.03 -1.82 -11.04
N THR A 45 4.19 -1.98 -12.07
CA THR A 45 2.75 -2.08 -11.91
C THR A 45 2.34 -3.30 -11.08
N ASN A 46 2.96 -4.45 -11.31
CA ASN A 46 2.60 -5.69 -10.62
C ASN A 46 2.94 -5.61 -9.12
N GLN A 47 4.15 -5.18 -8.79
CA GLN A 47 4.64 -5.09 -7.41
C GLN A 47 3.82 -4.10 -6.59
N ILE A 48 3.42 -2.99 -7.22
CA ILE A 48 2.54 -2.00 -6.60
C ILE A 48 1.15 -2.59 -6.39
N SER A 49 0.53 -3.16 -7.44
CA SER A 49 -0.83 -3.71 -7.35
C SER A 49 -0.96 -4.82 -6.31
N THR A 50 0.01 -5.75 -6.20
CA THR A 50 -0.05 -6.86 -5.23
C THR A 50 -0.07 -6.36 -3.80
N LYS A 51 0.86 -5.47 -3.45
CA LYS A 51 0.97 -4.92 -2.08
C LYS A 51 -0.14 -3.93 -1.77
N LEU A 52 -0.60 -3.17 -2.77
CA LEU A 52 -1.72 -2.25 -2.63
C LEU A 52 -3.02 -3.01 -2.37
N ALA A 53 -3.27 -4.08 -3.12
CA ALA A 53 -4.45 -4.92 -2.93
C ALA A 53 -4.50 -5.52 -1.52
N SER A 54 -3.39 -6.09 -1.01
CA SER A 54 -3.35 -6.69 0.32
C SER A 54 -3.46 -5.67 1.45
N ALA A 55 -2.85 -4.49 1.32
CA ALA A 55 -2.97 -3.43 2.34
C ALA A 55 -4.40 -2.89 2.41
N LEU A 56 -5.05 -2.69 1.26
CA LEU A 56 -6.45 -2.26 1.22
C LEU A 56 -7.37 -3.33 1.83
N ALA A 57 -7.12 -4.60 1.56
CA ALA A 57 -7.85 -5.71 2.14
C ALA A 57 -7.72 -5.79 3.65
N ALA A 58 -6.52 -5.53 4.18
CA ALA A 58 -6.30 -5.45 5.62
C ALA A 58 -6.93 -4.20 6.25
N GLY A 59 -7.26 -3.16 5.46
CA GLY A 59 -7.72 -1.86 5.96
C GLY A 59 -6.58 -0.91 6.36
N SER A 60 -5.37 -1.12 5.83
CA SER A 60 -4.18 -0.31 6.12
C SER A 60 -3.99 0.82 5.10
N THR A 61 -3.41 1.93 5.55
CA THR A 61 -2.99 3.08 4.73
C THR A 61 -1.59 2.83 4.19
N LEU A 62 -1.31 3.23 2.94
CA LEU A 62 -0.02 2.98 2.29
C LEU A 62 0.70 4.26 1.87
N VAL A 63 2.01 4.26 2.10
CA VAL A 63 2.95 5.25 1.57
C VAL A 63 3.89 4.56 0.59
N VAL A 64 3.87 4.97 -0.68
CA VAL A 64 4.54 4.27 -1.78
C VAL A 64 5.73 5.07 -2.29
N LYS A 65 6.94 4.50 -2.25
CA LYS A 65 8.14 4.99 -2.94
C LYS A 65 8.49 4.03 -4.08
N PRO A 66 8.13 4.33 -5.34
CA PRO A 66 8.53 3.50 -6.48
C PRO A 66 10.02 3.70 -6.82
N ALA A 67 10.57 2.74 -7.55
CA ALA A 67 11.89 2.87 -8.17
C ALA A 67 11.95 4.14 -9.05
N SER A 68 13.09 4.84 -8.99
CA SER A 68 13.31 6.09 -9.72
C SER A 68 13.24 5.94 -11.24
N GLN A 69 13.52 4.74 -11.76
CA GLN A 69 13.46 4.41 -13.18
C GLN A 69 12.02 4.30 -13.71
N THR A 70 11.03 4.02 -12.86
CA THR A 70 9.65 3.72 -13.27
C THR A 70 8.59 4.46 -12.44
N PRO A 71 8.67 5.80 -12.29
CA PRO A 71 7.79 6.56 -11.41
C PRO A 71 6.32 6.54 -11.89
N PHE A 72 6.08 6.52 -13.20
CA PHE A 72 4.71 6.57 -13.76
C PHE A 72 3.83 5.38 -13.36
N ALA A 73 4.42 4.24 -13.03
CA ALA A 73 3.68 3.07 -12.58
C ALA A 73 2.98 3.30 -11.23
N ALA A 74 3.54 4.14 -10.35
CA ALA A 74 2.86 4.51 -9.11
C ALA A 74 1.70 5.46 -9.38
N ILE A 75 1.88 6.44 -10.27
CA ILE A 75 0.82 7.40 -10.61
C ILE A 75 -0.43 6.66 -11.08
N SER A 76 -0.29 5.73 -12.04
CA SER A 76 -1.45 5.01 -12.59
C SER A 76 -2.17 4.10 -11.60
N ASN A 77 -1.46 3.54 -10.62
CA ASN A 77 -2.08 2.69 -9.60
C ASN A 77 -2.64 3.49 -8.42
N CYS A 78 -2.14 4.70 -8.14
CA CYS A 78 -2.56 5.51 -6.98
C CYS A 78 -3.57 6.61 -7.34
N THR A 79 -4.09 6.68 -8.57
CA THR A 79 -4.93 7.83 -8.95
C THR A 79 -6.25 7.86 -8.14
N PRO A 80 -6.77 9.07 -7.84
CA PRO A 80 -8.07 9.23 -7.19
C PRO A 80 -9.24 8.63 -7.98
N GLU A 81 -9.07 8.41 -9.28
CA GLU A 81 -10.07 7.75 -10.14
C GLU A 81 -10.20 6.25 -9.81
N VAL A 82 -9.08 5.59 -9.52
CA VAL A 82 -9.06 4.18 -9.10
C VAL A 82 -9.48 4.03 -7.64
N PHE A 83 -9.10 4.99 -6.80
CA PHE A 83 -9.44 5.02 -5.38
C PHE A 83 -10.08 6.36 -5.02
N PRO A 84 -11.41 6.50 -5.17
CA PRO A 84 -12.10 7.70 -4.74
C PRO A 84 -11.85 7.94 -3.25
N HIS A 85 -11.80 9.21 -2.83
CA HIS A 85 -11.55 9.62 -1.45
C HIS A 85 -12.61 9.06 -0.48
N HIS A 86 -12.43 7.82 -0.05
CA HIS A 86 -13.17 7.23 1.05
C HIS A 86 -12.44 7.57 2.35
N HIS A 87 -13.17 8.12 3.32
CA HIS A 87 -12.63 8.75 4.53
C HIS A 87 -11.69 7.89 5.41
N ARG A 88 -11.53 6.59 5.15
CA ARG A 88 -10.72 5.68 5.97
C ARG A 88 -9.43 5.18 5.33
N LEU A 89 -9.28 5.19 4.00
CA LEU A 89 -8.10 4.64 3.33
C LEU A 89 -7.42 5.72 2.50
N LYS A 90 -6.18 6.05 2.86
CA LYS A 90 -5.35 7.01 2.12
C LYS A 90 -4.20 6.25 1.46
N ILE A 91 -3.99 6.52 0.17
CA ILE A 91 -2.83 6.01 -0.57
C ILE A 91 -2.01 7.24 -0.94
N ILE A 92 -0.75 7.27 -0.49
CA ILE A 92 0.12 8.44 -0.63
C ILE A 92 1.35 8.00 -1.40
N CYS A 93 1.59 8.58 -2.58
CA CYS A 93 2.67 8.15 -3.46
C CYS A 93 3.76 9.24 -3.49
N ILE A 94 4.96 8.86 -3.10
CA ILE A 94 6.15 9.72 -2.92
C ILE A 94 7.08 9.52 -4.12
N PHE A 95 7.43 10.60 -4.81
CA PHE A 95 8.34 10.56 -5.96
C PHE A 95 9.70 11.13 -5.59
N ASN A 96 10.77 10.36 -5.85
CA ASN A 96 12.14 10.83 -5.62
C ASN A 96 12.70 11.46 -6.90
N HIS A 97 12.44 12.76 -7.10
CA HIS A 97 13.33 13.71 -7.79
C HIS A 97 12.70 15.11 -7.80
N ASN A 98 13.21 16.06 -7.01
CA ASN A 98 12.99 17.52 -7.10
C ASN A 98 11.54 18.05 -7.29
N LYS A 99 10.52 17.22 -7.16
CA LYS A 99 9.11 17.57 -7.25
C LYS A 99 8.51 17.22 -5.91
N THR A 100 8.35 18.26 -5.10
CA THR A 100 7.63 18.32 -3.82
C THR A 100 6.94 17.02 -3.42
N PRO A 101 7.35 16.36 -2.32
CA PRO A 101 6.44 15.41 -1.68
C PRO A 101 5.12 16.15 -1.43
N GLN A 102 4.01 15.61 -1.93
CA GLN A 102 2.70 16.07 -1.45
C GLN A 102 2.62 15.62 0.01
N LYS A 103 3.02 16.56 0.86
CA LYS A 103 3.40 16.38 2.26
C LYS A 103 2.25 15.71 3.00
N LEU A 104 2.51 14.54 3.58
CA LEU A 104 1.84 14.11 4.79
C LEU A 104 2.88 14.03 5.89
N ASP A 105 2.47 14.50 7.07
CA ASP A 105 3.28 14.56 8.27
C ASP A 105 3.66 13.14 8.71
N PHE A 106 4.89 12.73 8.36
CA PHE A 106 5.51 11.50 8.83
C PHE A 106 6.71 11.86 9.70
N ASP A 107 6.91 11.09 10.76
CA ASP A 107 8.05 11.20 11.66
C ASP A 107 9.38 11.12 10.86
N SER A 108 10.33 12.00 11.17
CA SER A 108 11.64 12.10 10.51
C SER A 108 12.41 10.77 10.46
N ASN A 109 12.15 9.87 11.41
CA ASN A 109 12.78 8.56 11.48
C ASN A 109 12.36 7.63 10.32
N PHE A 110 11.12 7.74 9.85
CA PHE A 110 10.61 6.95 8.73
C PHE A 110 11.24 7.37 7.39
N TRP A 111 11.41 8.69 7.20
CA TRP A 111 12.09 9.24 6.03
C TRP A 111 13.57 8.83 5.97
N GLY A 112 14.29 8.87 7.08
CA GLY A 112 15.70 8.43 7.14
C GLY A 112 15.90 6.97 6.74
N ALA A 113 14.97 6.08 7.13
CA ALA A 113 14.99 4.68 6.74
C ALA A 113 14.79 4.50 5.22
N LEU A 114 13.88 5.27 4.60
CA LEU A 114 13.60 5.21 3.16
C LEU A 114 14.75 5.65 2.24
N HIS A 115 15.70 6.44 2.75
CA HIS A 115 16.89 6.84 2.01
C HIS A 115 18.00 5.77 2.01
N HIS A 116 17.96 4.80 2.92
CA HIS A 116 18.94 3.71 2.99
C HIS A 116 18.62 2.51 2.07
N PHE A 117 17.44 2.51 1.42
CA PHE A 117 16.96 1.40 0.58
C PHE A 117 17.07 1.70 -0.93
N GLU A 118 18.07 2.46 -1.35
CA GLU A 118 18.45 2.61 -2.77
C GLU A 118 19.62 1.69 -3.15
#